data_AF-A0A0L0V9J0-F1
#
_entry.id   AF-A0A0L0V9J0-F1
#
_cell.length_a   1.000
_cell.length_b   1.000
_cell.length_c   1.000
_cell.angle_alpha   90.00
_cell.angle_beta   90.00
_cell.angle_gamma   90.00
#
_symmetry.space_group_name_H-M   'P 1'
#
loop_
_entity.id
_entity.type
_entity.pdbx_description
1 polymer ?
#
loop_
_entity_poly.entity_id
_entity_poly.type
_entity_poly.pdbx_seq_one_letter_code
_entity_poly.pdbx_strand_id
1 'polypeptide(L)'
;MHGVKRSKDGSSQPKPMSVEEDAQLTEYKRLNQDLLERHALKRYSEPDSLSLSTMVLRINPEHVTAWSFRRHCLLTLRPRGDPDQEGQAFDGALQGELPLTLASFQRNPKAYPIWEHRKWVLAQMSVSDWKAELVLLEKMFKLDGRNFHAWDYRRHVISKIKHSQPSERLDADELAFSGQQIEANFSNFSAWHYRSKLLRSQLDQYDHIQPQDDGGNNGVEDRVEKDKILKSELEWVRGALWIDPNDQSAWLYHRWLLSQTRDEQIQTDEYASIAELLEVEPDAKWAIAALILARPVEYAHLLDRLIALDPLRKQRYLDLVRPQSPS
;
A
#
# COMPACT_ATOMS: atom_id res chain seq x y z
N MET A 1 -12.42 14.51 -0.80
CA MET A 1 -11.46 15.53 -0.29
C MET A 1 -10.35 15.66 -1.31
N HIS A 2 -10.35 16.70 -2.15
CA HIS A 2 -9.33 16.86 -3.20
C HIS A 2 -8.55 18.15 -3.01
N GLY A 3 -7.26 18.10 -3.38
CA GLY A 3 -6.28 19.18 -3.22
C GLY A 3 -6.85 20.52 -3.65
N VAL A 4 -7.15 21.35 -2.66
CA VAL A 4 -7.65 22.71 -2.87
C VAL A 4 -6.55 23.49 -3.57
N LYS A 5 -6.81 23.92 -4.81
CA LYS A 5 -5.91 24.84 -5.51
C LYS A 5 -5.82 26.12 -4.68
N ARG A 6 -4.63 26.42 -4.16
CA ARG A 6 -4.38 27.70 -3.49
C ARG A 6 -4.60 28.82 -4.51
N SER A 7 -5.51 29.75 -4.20
CA SER A 7 -5.66 30.99 -4.97
C SER A 7 -4.38 31.82 -4.82
N LYS A 8 -3.91 32.41 -5.92
CA LYS A 8 -2.75 33.32 -5.90
C LYS A 8 -3.05 34.64 -5.18
N ASP A 9 -4.33 34.98 -5.04
CA ASP A 9 -4.76 36.18 -4.34
C ASP A 9 -5.12 35.86 -2.89
N GLY A 10 -4.50 36.59 -1.97
CA GLY A 10 -4.77 36.54 -0.51
C GLY A 10 -6.16 37.02 -0.11
N SER A 11 -7.04 37.32 -1.06
CA SER A 11 -8.47 37.53 -0.82
C SER A 11 -9.18 36.18 -0.82
N SER A 12 -9.70 35.79 0.34
CA SER A 12 -10.55 34.61 0.55
C SER A 12 -11.95 34.77 -0.07
N GLN A 13 -12.07 35.39 -1.25
CA GLN A 13 -13.33 35.44 -1.98
C GLN A 13 -13.39 34.24 -2.92
N PRO A 14 -14.42 33.39 -2.82
CA PRO A 14 -14.60 32.29 -3.76
C PRO A 14 -14.73 32.87 -5.16
N LYS A 15 -13.94 32.33 -6.11
CA LYS A 15 -14.07 32.68 -7.52
C LYS A 15 -15.54 32.46 -7.93
N PRO A 16 -16.20 33.43 -8.60
CA PRO A 16 -17.57 33.22 -9.07
C PRO A 16 -17.60 32.01 -10.00
N MET A 17 -18.58 31.14 -9.77
CA MET A 17 -18.78 29.92 -10.55
C MET A 17 -19.09 30.32 -12.00
N SER A 18 -18.43 29.67 -12.95
CA SER A 18 -18.69 29.91 -14.36
C SER A 18 -20.05 29.33 -14.77
N VAL A 19 -20.61 29.84 -15.87
CA VAL A 19 -21.87 29.35 -16.46
C VAL A 19 -21.80 27.84 -16.76
N GLU A 20 -20.62 27.37 -17.20
CA GLU A 20 -20.39 25.95 -17.48
C GLU A 20 -20.39 25.09 -16.21
N GLU A 21 -19.77 25.57 -15.13
CA GLU A 21 -19.75 24.88 -13.83
C GLU A 21 -21.16 24.85 -13.21
N ASP A 22 -21.94 25.93 -13.32
CA ASP A 22 -23.33 25.99 -12.87
C ASP A 22 -24.23 25.00 -13.66
N ALA A 23 -24.04 24.91 -14.97
CA ALA A 23 -24.76 23.96 -15.81
C ALA A 23 -24.40 22.50 -15.45
N GLN A 24 -23.12 22.21 -15.24
CA GLN A 24 -22.65 20.89 -14.80
C GLN A 24 -23.20 20.53 -13.41
N LEU A 25 -23.23 21.48 -12.48
CA LEU A 25 -23.79 21.28 -11.14
C LEU A 25 -25.29 21.00 -11.20
N THR A 26 -26.02 21.74 -12.03
CA THR A 26 -27.47 21.56 -12.21
C THR A 26 -27.78 20.17 -12.76
N GLU A 27 -27.07 19.76 -13.81
CA GLU A 27 -27.26 18.43 -14.39
C GLU A 27 -26.85 17.32 -13.42
N TYR A 28 -25.74 17.48 -12.69
CA TYR A 28 -25.34 16.53 -11.65
C TYR A 28 -26.42 16.37 -10.57
N LYS A 29 -27.00 17.47 -10.07
CA LYS A 29 -28.08 17.42 -9.07
C LYS A 29 -29.29 16.64 -9.59
N ARG A 30 -29.69 16.89 -10.84
CA ARG A 30 -30.81 16.19 -11.48
C ARG A 30 -30.55 14.69 -11.60
N LEU A 31 -29.39 14.31 -12.15
CA LEU A 31 -29.00 12.90 -12.30
C LEU A 31 -28.88 12.19 -10.94
N ASN A 32 -28.32 12.88 -9.95
CA ASN A 32 -28.13 12.31 -8.62
C ASN A 32 -29.46 12.09 -7.91
N GLN A 33 -30.40 13.04 -8.03
CA GLN A 33 -31.74 12.89 -7.47
C GLN A 33 -32.47 11.69 -8.08
N ASP A 34 -32.48 11.57 -9.41
CA ASP A 34 -33.08 10.44 -10.11
C ASP A 34 -32.47 9.10 -9.64
N LEU A 35 -31.14 9.03 -9.55
CA LEU A 35 -30.44 7.83 -9.05
C LEU A 35 -30.86 7.46 -7.63
N LEU A 36 -30.94 8.44 -6.72
CA LEU A 36 -31.30 8.20 -5.32
C LEU A 36 -32.76 7.76 -5.17
N GLU A 37 -33.67 8.37 -5.93
CA GLU A 37 -35.09 7.98 -5.96
C GLU A 37 -35.26 6.55 -6.48
N ARG A 38 -34.61 6.21 -7.59
CA ARG A 38 -34.62 4.82 -8.12
C ARG A 38 -33.99 3.83 -7.16
N HIS A 39 -32.90 4.21 -6.48
CA HIS A 39 -32.27 3.37 -5.46
C HIS A 39 -33.22 3.11 -4.28
N ALA A 40 -33.91 4.14 -3.79
CA ALA A 40 -34.89 4.02 -2.70
C ALA A 40 -36.06 3.11 -3.08
N LEU A 41 -36.52 3.19 -4.33
CA LEU A 41 -37.60 2.37 -4.88
C LEU A 41 -37.13 1.01 -5.41
N LYS A 42 -35.84 0.68 -5.29
CA LYS A 42 -35.21 -0.56 -5.80
C LYS A 42 -35.45 -0.83 -7.30
N ARG A 43 -35.53 0.24 -8.11
CA ARG A 43 -35.78 0.21 -9.55
C ARG A 43 -34.52 -0.12 -10.36
N TYR A 44 -33.89 -1.25 -10.01
CA TYR A 44 -32.58 -1.63 -10.56
C TYR A 44 -32.66 -2.23 -11.97
N SER A 45 -33.79 -2.83 -12.34
CA SER A 45 -34.00 -3.49 -13.63
C SER A 45 -34.50 -2.56 -14.74
N GLU A 46 -34.61 -1.26 -14.49
CA GLU A 46 -35.00 -0.31 -15.53
C GLU A 46 -33.90 -0.20 -16.60
N PRO A 47 -34.25 -0.12 -17.91
CA PRO A 47 -33.27 -0.24 -19.00
C PRO A 47 -32.13 0.80 -18.96
N ASP A 48 -32.38 1.99 -18.42
CA ASP A 48 -31.44 3.09 -18.34
C ASP A 48 -30.73 3.20 -16.97
N SER A 49 -31.01 2.32 -16.00
CA SER A 49 -30.41 2.39 -14.66
C SER A 49 -28.88 2.29 -14.69
N LEU A 50 -28.31 1.39 -15.49
CA LEU A 50 -26.85 1.33 -15.68
C LEU A 50 -26.32 2.60 -16.35
N SER A 51 -26.99 3.13 -17.36
CA SER A 51 -26.60 4.38 -18.02
C SER A 51 -26.65 5.58 -17.07
N LEU A 52 -27.69 5.67 -16.24
CA LEU A 52 -27.85 6.70 -15.20
C LEU A 52 -26.68 6.69 -14.22
N SER A 53 -26.33 5.51 -13.68
CA SER A 53 -25.18 5.40 -12.78
C SER A 53 -23.85 5.75 -13.48
N THR A 54 -23.68 5.38 -14.76
CA THR A 54 -22.50 5.79 -15.55
C THR A 54 -22.40 7.30 -15.64
N MET A 55 -23.50 8.02 -15.90
CA MET A 55 -23.50 9.48 -16.00
C MET A 55 -23.13 10.13 -14.66
N VAL A 56 -23.68 9.65 -13.55
CA VAL A 56 -23.34 10.14 -12.21
C VAL A 56 -21.87 9.89 -11.89
N LEU A 57 -21.36 8.69 -12.16
CA LEU A 57 -19.97 8.28 -11.85
C LEU A 57 -18.93 8.96 -12.75
N ARG A 58 -19.30 9.32 -13.99
CA ARG A 58 -18.45 10.15 -14.86
C ARG A 58 -18.21 11.53 -14.26
N ILE A 59 -19.19 12.08 -13.54
CA ILE A 59 -19.06 13.39 -12.87
C ILE A 59 -18.35 13.21 -11.52
N ASN A 60 -18.81 12.25 -10.71
CA ASN A 60 -18.29 11.99 -9.36
C ASN A 60 -17.98 10.48 -9.16
N PRO A 61 -16.75 10.04 -9.44
CA PRO A 61 -16.37 8.63 -9.26
C PRO A 61 -16.21 8.23 -7.78
N GLU A 62 -16.25 9.17 -6.83
CA GLU A 62 -16.27 8.87 -5.38
C GLU A 62 -17.69 8.59 -4.85
N HIS A 63 -18.72 8.67 -5.70
CA HIS A 63 -20.10 8.51 -5.27
C HIS A 63 -20.42 7.07 -4.85
N VAL A 64 -20.32 6.78 -3.56
CA VAL A 64 -20.52 5.43 -2.97
C VAL A 64 -21.89 4.85 -3.32
N THR A 65 -22.98 5.62 -3.17
CA THR A 65 -24.34 5.13 -3.48
C THR A 65 -24.53 4.80 -4.96
N ALA A 66 -23.93 5.56 -5.88
CA ALA A 66 -24.02 5.28 -7.31
C ALA A 66 -23.33 3.96 -7.66
N TRP A 67 -22.18 3.65 -7.06
CA TRP A 67 -21.55 2.33 -7.19
C TRP A 67 -22.42 1.21 -6.59
N SER A 68 -23.05 1.45 -5.44
CA SER A 68 -23.97 0.48 -4.83
C SER A 68 -25.19 0.21 -5.72
N PHE A 69 -25.83 1.26 -6.21
CA PHE A 69 -26.94 1.19 -7.16
C PHE A 69 -26.54 0.41 -8.40
N ARG A 70 -25.37 0.71 -8.97
CA ARG A 70 -24.84 0.02 -10.14
C ARG A 70 -24.64 -1.47 -9.91
N ARG A 71 -24.07 -1.87 -8.77
CA ARG A 71 -23.94 -3.29 -8.39
C ARG A 71 -25.30 -3.99 -8.31
N HIS A 72 -26.31 -3.33 -7.73
CA HIS A 72 -27.66 -3.90 -7.70
C HIS A 72 -28.26 -4.06 -9.11
N CYS A 73 -28.05 -3.10 -10.02
CA CYS A 73 -28.46 -3.22 -11.41
C CYS A 73 -27.76 -4.39 -12.12
N LEU A 74 -26.46 -4.55 -11.94
CA LEU A 74 -25.72 -5.69 -12.50
C LEU A 74 -26.27 -7.02 -11.97
N LEU A 75 -26.56 -7.10 -10.67
CA LEU A 75 -27.11 -8.31 -10.06
C LEU A 75 -28.51 -8.68 -10.56
N THR A 76 -29.28 -7.76 -11.16
CA THR A 76 -30.56 -8.14 -11.80
C THR A 76 -30.36 -8.93 -13.09
N LEU A 77 -29.18 -8.84 -13.70
CA LEU A 77 -28.80 -9.61 -14.88
C LEU A 77 -28.28 -11.01 -14.53
N ARG A 78 -28.05 -11.28 -13.23
CA ARG A 78 -27.54 -12.58 -12.78
C ARG A 78 -28.57 -13.66 -13.08
N PRO A 79 -28.17 -14.79 -13.71
CA PRO A 79 -29.08 -15.88 -14.01
C PRO A 79 -29.78 -16.38 -12.76
N ARG A 80 -31.09 -16.62 -12.86
CA ARG A 80 -31.85 -17.32 -11.82
C ARG A 80 -32.04 -18.80 -12.11
N GLY A 81 -31.62 -19.25 -13.31
CA GLY A 81 -31.80 -20.60 -13.81
C GLY A 81 -30.66 -21.03 -14.76
N ASP A 82 -31.03 -21.45 -15.97
CA ASP A 82 -30.15 -22.15 -16.93
C ASP A 82 -28.81 -21.43 -17.18
N PRO A 83 -27.66 -22.04 -16.83
CA PRO A 83 -26.35 -21.38 -16.82
C PRO A 83 -25.86 -20.86 -18.18
N ASP A 84 -26.28 -21.47 -19.28
CA ASP A 84 -25.50 -21.40 -20.53
C ASP A 84 -25.72 -20.12 -21.36
N GLN A 85 -26.93 -19.52 -21.36
CA GLN A 85 -27.22 -18.28 -22.11
C GLN A 85 -27.27 -17.04 -21.21
N GLU A 86 -27.94 -17.11 -20.06
CA GLU A 86 -28.03 -15.98 -19.13
C GLU A 86 -26.67 -15.68 -18.48
N GLY A 87 -25.84 -16.71 -18.25
CA GLY A 87 -24.50 -16.55 -17.66
C GLY A 87 -23.58 -15.69 -18.53
N GLN A 88 -23.69 -15.82 -19.86
CA GLN A 88 -22.91 -15.03 -20.81
C GLN A 88 -23.29 -13.54 -20.79
N ALA A 89 -24.58 -13.23 -20.61
CA ALA A 89 -25.04 -11.84 -20.53
C ALA A 89 -24.54 -11.15 -19.26
N PHE A 90 -24.57 -11.84 -18.11
CA PHE A 90 -24.06 -11.32 -16.85
C PHE A 90 -22.53 -11.11 -16.89
N ASP A 91 -21.78 -12.12 -17.34
CA ASP A 91 -20.32 -11.99 -17.49
C ASP A 91 -19.94 -10.92 -18.52
N GLY A 92 -20.68 -10.80 -19.62
CA GLY A 92 -20.50 -9.73 -20.60
C GLY A 92 -20.71 -8.34 -19.98
N ALA A 93 -21.72 -8.17 -19.13
CA ALA A 93 -21.95 -6.92 -18.40
C ALA A 93 -20.81 -6.63 -17.41
N LEU A 94 -20.33 -7.63 -16.66
CA LEU A 94 -19.19 -7.50 -15.75
C LEU A 94 -17.90 -7.14 -16.49
N GLN A 95 -17.65 -7.74 -17.66
CA GLN A 95 -16.52 -7.39 -18.52
C GLN A 95 -16.57 -5.92 -18.95
N GLY A 96 -17.78 -5.40 -19.23
CA GLY A 96 -18.02 -3.98 -19.53
C GLY A 96 -17.69 -3.02 -18.37
N GLU A 97 -17.60 -3.51 -17.12
CA GLU A 97 -17.22 -2.70 -15.96
C GLU A 97 -15.70 -2.45 -15.88
N LEU A 98 -14.87 -3.32 -16.48
CA LEU A 98 -13.42 -3.18 -16.41
C LEU A 98 -12.92 -1.91 -17.11
N PRO A 99 -13.41 -1.53 -18.33
CA PRO A 99 -13.10 -0.24 -18.93
C PRO A 99 -13.66 0.96 -18.13
N LEU A 100 -14.85 0.82 -17.52
CA LEU A 100 -15.46 1.89 -16.72
C LEU A 100 -14.60 2.22 -15.49
N THR A 101 -14.17 1.20 -14.74
CA THR A 101 -13.29 1.38 -13.59
C THR A 101 -11.93 1.93 -14.00
N LEU A 102 -11.38 1.51 -15.14
CA LEU A 102 -10.15 2.07 -15.70
C LEU A 102 -10.28 3.58 -16.00
N ALA A 103 -11.35 3.99 -16.69
CA ALA A 103 -11.62 5.40 -16.96
C ALA A 103 -11.82 6.20 -15.66
N SER A 104 -12.40 5.58 -14.63
CA SER A 104 -12.58 6.19 -13.31
C SER A 104 -11.25 6.38 -12.58
N PHE A 105 -10.34 5.39 -12.64
CA PHE A 105 -8.99 5.51 -12.07
C PHE A 105 -8.17 6.64 -12.71
N GLN A 106 -8.32 6.89 -14.01
CA GLN A 106 -7.64 8.01 -14.67
C GLN A 106 -8.03 9.37 -14.09
N ARG A 107 -9.26 9.50 -13.58
CA ARG A 107 -9.75 10.73 -12.94
C ARG A 107 -9.42 10.78 -11.45
N ASN A 108 -9.60 9.66 -10.75
CA ASN A 108 -9.39 9.59 -9.31
C ASN A 108 -8.81 8.22 -8.90
N PRO A 109 -7.48 8.03 -9.02
CA PRO A 109 -6.83 6.74 -8.75
C PRO A 109 -6.79 6.39 -7.26
N LYS A 110 -7.24 7.28 -6.37
CA LYS A 110 -7.24 7.12 -4.91
C LYS A 110 -8.65 7.04 -4.32
N ALA A 111 -9.67 6.89 -5.17
CA ALA A 111 -11.04 6.70 -4.70
C ALA A 111 -11.28 5.24 -4.29
N TYR A 112 -11.53 5.02 -2.99
CA TYR A 112 -11.93 3.70 -2.46
C TYR A 112 -13.02 3.00 -3.26
N PRO A 113 -14.14 3.66 -3.63
CA PRO A 113 -15.27 2.96 -4.24
C PRO A 113 -14.94 2.29 -5.58
N ILE A 114 -13.99 2.86 -6.35
CA ILE A 114 -13.58 2.29 -7.64
C ILE A 114 -12.82 0.98 -7.42
N TRP A 115 -11.88 0.96 -6.48
CA TRP A 115 -11.11 -0.25 -6.13
C TRP A 115 -12.02 -1.35 -5.58
N GLU A 116 -12.97 -0.98 -4.70
CA GLU A 116 -13.95 -1.93 -4.17
C GLU A 116 -14.89 -2.46 -5.26
N HIS A 117 -15.34 -1.62 -6.18
CA HIS A 117 -16.17 -2.05 -7.30
C HIS A 117 -15.41 -3.01 -8.22
N ARG A 118 -14.15 -2.72 -8.55
CA ARG A 118 -13.34 -3.60 -9.40
C ARG A 118 -13.09 -4.97 -8.76
N LYS A 119 -12.76 -5.02 -7.46
CA LYS A 119 -12.68 -6.29 -6.69
C LYS A 119 -13.99 -7.07 -6.73
N TRP A 120 -15.11 -6.37 -6.52
CA TRP A 120 -16.43 -6.98 -6.54
C TRP A 120 -16.77 -7.56 -7.92
N VAL A 121 -16.51 -6.82 -9.01
CA VAL A 121 -16.74 -7.26 -10.39
C VAL A 121 -15.99 -8.56 -10.66
N LEU A 122 -14.67 -8.58 -10.42
CA LEU A 122 -13.85 -9.78 -10.65
C LEU A 122 -14.33 -10.97 -9.79
N ALA A 123 -14.75 -10.71 -8.55
CA ALA A 123 -15.29 -11.77 -7.70
C ALA A 123 -16.67 -12.31 -8.16
N GLN A 124 -17.40 -11.61 -9.03
CA GLN A 124 -18.66 -12.10 -9.62
C GLN A 124 -18.46 -12.83 -10.94
N MET A 125 -17.36 -12.58 -11.67
CA MET A 125 -17.10 -13.18 -12.97
C MET A 125 -16.87 -14.68 -12.86
N SER A 126 -17.36 -15.46 -13.83
CA SER A 126 -17.10 -16.91 -13.88
C SER A 126 -15.61 -17.22 -13.99
N VAL A 127 -14.88 -16.44 -14.80
CA VAL A 127 -13.43 -16.53 -14.99
C VAL A 127 -12.82 -15.14 -14.92
N SER A 128 -11.98 -14.91 -13.92
CA SER A 128 -11.22 -13.66 -13.77
C SER A 128 -9.80 -13.79 -14.29
N ASP A 129 -9.38 -12.83 -15.14
CA ASP A 129 -7.99 -12.72 -15.57
C ASP A 129 -7.16 -11.89 -14.56
N TRP A 130 -6.69 -12.56 -13.52
CA TRP A 130 -5.84 -11.93 -12.51
C TRP A 130 -4.47 -11.48 -13.06
N LYS A 131 -4.01 -12.02 -14.19
CA LYS A 131 -2.75 -11.59 -14.82
C LYS A 131 -2.92 -10.22 -15.49
N ALA A 132 -4.06 -9.97 -16.14
CA ALA A 132 -4.40 -8.65 -16.66
C ALA A 132 -4.42 -7.59 -15.55
N GLU A 133 -4.84 -7.95 -14.34
CA GLU A 133 -4.81 -7.05 -13.18
C GLU A 133 -3.39 -6.68 -12.72
N LEU A 134 -2.42 -7.60 -12.84
CA LEU A 134 -1.01 -7.28 -12.60
C LEU A 134 -0.47 -6.28 -13.63
N VAL A 135 -0.88 -6.38 -14.90
CA VAL A 135 -0.52 -5.42 -15.95
C VAL A 135 -1.13 -4.03 -15.68
N LEU A 136 -2.36 -3.97 -15.17
CA LEU A 136 -2.95 -2.72 -14.70
C LEU A 136 -2.11 -2.11 -13.57
N LEU A 137 -1.75 -2.92 -12.57
CA LEU A 137 -0.96 -2.47 -11.43
C LEU A 137 0.41 -1.92 -11.81
N GLU A 138 1.11 -2.53 -12.76
CA GLU A 138 2.36 -1.98 -13.30
C GLU A 138 2.19 -0.56 -13.85
N LYS A 139 1.09 -0.29 -14.57
CA LYS A 139 0.78 1.06 -15.06
C LYS A 139 0.46 2.02 -13.91
N MET A 140 -0.27 1.54 -12.89
CA MET A 140 -0.62 2.36 -11.72
C MET A 140 0.62 2.74 -10.89
N PHE A 141 1.56 1.82 -10.69
CA PHE A 141 2.81 2.11 -9.98
C PHE A 141 3.75 3.03 -10.75
N LYS A 142 3.75 2.97 -12.09
CA LYS A 142 4.47 3.94 -12.93
C LYS A 142 3.91 5.37 -12.77
N LEU A 143 2.61 5.52 -12.51
CA LEU A 143 1.97 6.82 -12.26
C LEU A 143 2.20 7.32 -10.83
N ASP A 144 2.01 6.45 -9.84
CA ASP A 144 2.24 6.75 -8.43
C ASP A 144 2.66 5.48 -7.69
N GLY A 145 3.98 5.27 -7.58
CA GLY A 145 4.57 4.13 -6.87
C GLY A 145 4.22 4.08 -5.39
N ARG A 146 3.67 5.16 -4.81
CA ARG A 146 3.25 5.25 -3.40
C ARG A 146 1.73 5.12 -3.21
N ASN A 147 0.97 4.85 -4.27
CA ASN A 147 -0.48 4.67 -4.17
C ASN A 147 -0.81 3.41 -3.36
N PHE A 148 -1.13 3.58 -2.07
CA PHE A 148 -1.40 2.47 -1.17
C PHE A 148 -2.61 1.62 -1.60
N HIS A 149 -3.61 2.20 -2.28
CA HIS A 149 -4.73 1.42 -2.81
C HIS A 149 -4.29 0.43 -3.87
N ALA A 150 -3.35 0.82 -4.74
CA ALA A 150 -2.77 -0.07 -5.74
C ALA A 150 -1.95 -1.19 -5.06
N TRP A 151 -1.18 -0.87 -4.02
CA TRP A 151 -0.47 -1.89 -3.23
C TRP A 151 -1.42 -2.86 -2.53
N ASP A 152 -2.49 -2.37 -1.92
CA ASP A 152 -3.52 -3.19 -1.28
C ASP A 152 -4.23 -4.08 -2.30
N TYR A 153 -4.54 -3.52 -3.47
CA TYR A 153 -5.13 -4.27 -4.58
C TYR A 153 -4.17 -5.34 -5.13
N ARG A 154 -2.86 -5.05 -5.24
CA ARG A 154 -1.86 -6.06 -5.61
C ARG A 154 -1.88 -7.23 -4.65
N ARG A 155 -1.87 -6.97 -3.33
CA ARG A 155 -1.96 -8.05 -2.32
C ARG A 155 -3.21 -8.91 -2.49
N HIS A 156 -4.35 -8.28 -2.80
CA HIS A 156 -5.58 -9.00 -3.11
C HIS A 156 -5.45 -9.87 -4.37
N VAL A 157 -4.95 -9.31 -5.47
CA VAL A 157 -4.75 -10.03 -6.75
C VAL A 157 -3.80 -11.22 -6.55
N ILE A 158 -2.67 -11.02 -5.87
CA ILE A 158 -1.71 -12.09 -5.57
C ILE A 158 -2.36 -13.19 -4.72
N SER A 159 -3.12 -12.83 -3.69
CA SER A 159 -3.88 -13.81 -2.90
C SER A 159 -4.83 -14.63 -3.78
N LYS A 160 -5.53 -14.00 -4.73
CA LYS A 160 -6.42 -14.70 -5.66
C LYS A 160 -5.65 -15.63 -6.61
N ILE A 161 -4.51 -15.19 -7.13
CA ILE A 161 -3.64 -16.04 -7.96
C ILE A 161 -3.15 -17.25 -7.15
N LYS A 162 -2.68 -17.05 -5.92
CA LYS A 162 -2.25 -18.16 -5.04
C LYS A 162 -3.35 -19.18 -4.79
N HIS A 163 -4.59 -18.73 -4.55
CA HIS A 163 -5.71 -19.63 -4.34
C HIS A 163 -6.06 -20.44 -5.59
N SER A 164 -5.93 -19.85 -6.78
CA SER A 164 -6.25 -20.55 -8.04
C SER A 164 -5.10 -21.43 -8.55
N GLN A 165 -3.84 -21.02 -8.32
CA GLN A 165 -2.62 -21.68 -8.80
C GLN A 165 -1.51 -21.53 -7.74
N PRO A 166 -1.47 -22.39 -6.72
CA PRO A 166 -0.41 -22.36 -5.71
C PRO A 166 0.97 -22.55 -6.36
N SER A 167 1.89 -21.62 -6.12
CA SER A 167 3.25 -21.70 -6.63
C SER A 167 4.22 -20.98 -5.70
N GLU A 168 5.24 -21.68 -5.24
CA GLU A 168 6.36 -21.11 -4.46
C GLU A 168 7.11 -20.02 -5.24
N ARG A 169 7.12 -20.12 -6.57
CA ARG A 169 7.74 -19.13 -7.45
C ARG A 169 7.11 -17.75 -7.31
N LEU A 170 5.81 -17.67 -6.99
CA LEU A 170 5.13 -16.40 -6.88
C LEU A 170 5.64 -15.56 -5.70
N ASP A 171 6.02 -16.20 -4.58
CA ASP A 171 6.60 -15.49 -3.44
C ASP A 171 7.97 -14.90 -3.76
N ALA A 172 8.81 -15.67 -4.46
CA ALA A 172 10.09 -15.18 -4.97
C ALA A 172 9.90 -14.04 -5.99
N ASP A 173 8.94 -14.17 -6.91
CA ASP A 173 8.63 -13.14 -7.91
C ASP A 173 8.14 -11.84 -7.24
N GLU A 174 7.30 -11.93 -6.19
CA GLU A 174 6.84 -10.75 -5.45
C GLU A 174 7.94 -10.09 -4.61
N LEU A 175 8.85 -10.89 -4.04
CA LEU A 175 10.01 -10.37 -3.34
C LEU A 175 10.94 -9.64 -4.33
N ALA A 176 11.20 -10.22 -5.51
CA ALA A 176 11.96 -9.57 -6.58
C ALA A 176 11.27 -8.28 -7.06
N PHE A 177 9.95 -8.30 -7.25
CA PHE A 177 9.17 -7.12 -7.61
C PHE A 177 9.31 -6.00 -6.58
N SER A 178 9.21 -6.32 -5.28
CA SER A 178 9.39 -5.31 -4.22
C SER A 178 10.78 -4.67 -4.25
N GLY A 179 11.82 -5.47 -4.53
CA GLY A 179 13.20 -4.99 -4.71
C GLY A 179 13.32 -4.04 -5.89
N GLN A 180 12.77 -4.39 -7.05
CA GLN A 180 12.75 -3.52 -8.23
C GLN A 180 12.05 -2.18 -7.97
N GLN A 181 10.94 -2.19 -7.20
CA GLN A 181 10.22 -0.96 -6.85
C GLN A 181 11.01 -0.07 -5.88
N ILE A 182 11.86 -0.66 -5.03
CA ILE A 182 12.76 0.05 -4.13
C ILE A 182 13.96 0.62 -4.89
N GLU A 183 14.61 -0.18 -5.73
CA GLU A 183 15.75 0.25 -6.54
C GLU A 183 15.38 1.39 -7.51
N ALA A 184 14.15 1.38 -8.01
CA ALA A 184 13.64 2.47 -8.84
C ALA A 184 13.41 3.78 -8.05
N ASN A 185 13.14 3.70 -6.74
CA ASN A 185 12.92 4.85 -5.86
C ASN A 185 13.03 4.45 -4.38
N PHE A 186 14.17 4.73 -3.75
CA PHE A 186 14.42 4.39 -2.35
C PHE A 186 13.45 5.06 -1.37
N SER A 187 12.86 6.20 -1.73
CA SER A 187 11.82 6.88 -0.92
C SER A 187 10.43 6.25 -1.02
N ASN A 188 10.28 5.14 -1.77
CA ASN A 188 9.02 4.42 -1.88
C ASN A 188 8.76 3.54 -0.65
N PHE A 189 8.33 4.17 0.46
CA PHE A 189 8.01 3.46 1.70
C PHE A 189 6.96 2.34 1.51
N SER A 190 6.06 2.45 0.53
CA SER A 190 5.07 1.41 0.25
C SER A 190 5.72 0.11 -0.25
N ALA A 191 6.80 0.20 -1.03
CA ALA A 191 7.55 -0.95 -1.49
C ALA A 191 8.35 -1.61 -0.34
N TRP A 192 9.01 -0.82 0.50
CA TRP A 192 9.65 -1.30 1.74
C TRP A 192 8.66 -2.00 2.68
N HIS A 193 7.49 -1.40 2.88
CA HIS A 193 6.44 -1.99 3.69
C HIS A 193 5.96 -3.31 3.09
N TYR A 194 5.74 -3.36 1.77
CA TYR A 194 5.33 -4.59 1.10
C TYR A 194 6.38 -5.70 1.25
N ARG A 195 7.66 -5.39 1.03
CA ARG A 195 8.79 -6.31 1.24
C ARG A 195 8.80 -6.86 2.67
N SER A 196 8.60 -6.01 3.68
CA SER A 196 8.55 -6.44 5.09
C SER A 196 7.43 -7.44 5.37
N LYS A 197 6.28 -7.32 4.67
CA LYS A 197 5.15 -8.25 4.83
C LYS A 197 5.40 -9.59 4.16
N LEU A 198 6.03 -9.59 2.98
CA LEU A 198 6.45 -10.81 2.29
C LEU A 198 7.47 -11.57 3.14
N LEU A 199 8.51 -10.89 3.60
CA LEU A 199 9.53 -11.48 4.46
C LEU A 199 8.97 -11.93 5.80
N ARG A 200 8.07 -11.17 6.44
CA ARG A 200 7.46 -11.62 7.71
C ARG A 200 6.78 -12.97 7.55
N SER A 201 6.01 -13.16 6.47
CA SER A 201 5.39 -14.46 6.16
C SER A 201 6.41 -15.59 5.98
N GLN A 202 7.59 -15.29 5.43
CA GLN A 202 8.68 -16.25 5.29
C GLN A 202 9.40 -16.50 6.63
N LEU A 203 9.59 -15.46 7.46
CA LEU A 203 10.30 -15.56 8.74
C LEU A 203 9.46 -16.25 9.82
N ASP A 204 8.13 -16.09 9.79
CA ASP A 204 7.19 -16.68 10.75
C ASP A 204 7.31 -18.21 10.80
N GLN A 205 7.71 -18.86 9.71
CA GLN A 205 7.90 -20.31 9.68
C GLN A 205 9.01 -20.80 10.62
N TYR A 206 9.98 -19.93 10.95
CA TYR A 206 11.08 -20.19 11.88
C TYR A 206 10.77 -19.74 13.32
N ASP A 207 9.65 -19.03 13.54
CA ASP A 207 9.19 -18.62 14.87
C ASP A 207 8.37 -19.73 15.57
N HIS A 208 8.08 -20.84 14.88
CA HIS A 208 7.33 -21.99 15.39
C HIS A 208 8.16 -22.91 16.29
N ILE A 209 8.58 -22.41 17.45
CA ILE A 209 9.08 -23.24 18.54
C ILE A 209 8.38 -22.78 19.82
N GLN A 210 7.26 -23.43 20.15
CA GLN A 210 7.01 -23.65 21.57
C GLN A 210 8.18 -24.49 22.09
N PRO A 211 8.73 -24.19 23.27
CA PRO A 211 9.68 -25.10 23.90
C PRO A 211 8.93 -26.41 24.18
N GLN A 212 8.99 -27.36 23.25
CA GLN A 212 8.79 -28.76 23.60
C GLN A 212 10.06 -29.19 24.31
N ASP A 213 9.89 -29.74 25.51
CA ASP A 213 10.91 -30.31 26.40
C ASP A 213 11.73 -31.46 25.77
N ASP A 214 11.51 -31.79 24.50
CA ASP A 214 12.24 -32.82 23.79
C ASP A 214 13.43 -32.17 23.07
N GLY A 215 14.64 -32.39 23.59
CA GLY A 215 15.92 -31.80 23.17
C GLY A 215 16.35 -32.08 21.72
N GLY A 216 15.57 -31.61 20.76
CA GLY A 216 15.82 -31.68 19.33
C GLY A 216 16.60 -30.48 18.80
N ASN A 217 17.59 -30.76 17.95
CA ASN A 217 18.52 -29.79 17.35
C ASN A 217 17.85 -28.78 16.39
N ASN A 218 16.60 -29.03 15.98
CA ASN A 218 15.88 -28.26 14.95
C ASN A 218 15.75 -26.77 15.30
N GLY A 219 15.62 -26.44 16.59
CA GLY A 219 15.46 -25.05 17.01
C GLY A 219 16.71 -24.18 16.93
N VAL A 220 17.89 -24.80 16.82
CA VAL A 220 19.14 -24.07 16.54
C VAL A 220 19.28 -23.86 15.03
N GLU A 221 18.97 -24.89 14.24
CA GLU A 221 19.02 -24.83 12.76
C GLU A 221 18.05 -23.79 12.19
N ASP A 222 16.81 -23.72 12.68
CA ASP A 222 15.81 -22.72 12.25
C ASP A 222 16.26 -21.29 12.55
N ARG A 223 16.90 -21.07 13.71
CA ARG A 223 17.46 -19.76 14.07
C ARG A 223 18.59 -19.37 13.13
N VAL A 224 19.49 -20.30 12.81
CA VAL A 224 20.61 -20.07 11.88
C VAL A 224 20.11 -19.71 10.48
N GLU A 225 19.12 -20.43 9.95
CA GLU A 225 18.55 -20.09 8.62
C GLU A 225 17.78 -18.76 8.63
N LYS A 226 17.06 -18.46 9.71
CA LYS A 226 16.40 -17.15 9.88
C LYS A 226 17.41 -16.00 9.88
N ASP A 227 18.49 -16.12 10.67
CA ASP A 227 19.52 -15.09 10.77
C ASP A 227 20.32 -14.94 9.47
N LYS A 228 20.49 -16.02 8.69
CA LYS A 228 21.07 -15.96 7.34
C LYS A 228 20.23 -15.13 6.37
N ILE A 229 18.90 -15.29 6.39
CA ILE A 229 17.99 -14.46 5.59
C ILE A 229 18.10 -13.00 6.05
N LEU A 230 18.00 -12.75 7.36
CA LEU A 230 18.10 -11.39 7.91
C LEU A 230 19.43 -10.72 7.58
N LYS A 231 20.55 -11.44 7.65
CA LYS A 231 21.87 -10.95 7.28
C LYS A 231 21.93 -10.52 5.82
N SER A 232 21.43 -11.35 4.89
CA SER A 232 21.39 -10.99 3.47
C SER A 232 20.54 -9.75 3.18
N GLU A 233 19.39 -9.61 3.86
CA GLU A 233 18.54 -8.42 3.74
C GLU A 233 19.16 -7.17 4.36
N LEU A 234 19.86 -7.30 5.49
CA LEU A 234 20.60 -6.22 6.14
C LEU A 234 21.74 -5.72 5.25
N GLU A 235 22.52 -6.64 4.66
CA GLU A 235 23.56 -6.30 3.69
C GLU A 235 23.00 -5.54 2.48
N TRP A 236 21.83 -5.93 1.98
CA TRP A 236 21.18 -5.26 0.86
C TRP A 236 20.63 -3.87 1.23
N VAL A 237 19.87 -3.74 2.33
CA VAL A 237 19.36 -2.42 2.76
C VAL A 237 20.48 -1.46 3.13
N ARG A 238 21.62 -1.97 3.64
CA ARG A 238 22.80 -1.16 3.92
C ARG A 238 23.21 -0.36 2.69
N GLY A 239 23.19 -0.96 1.50
CA GLY A 239 23.43 -0.23 0.24
C GLY A 239 22.54 1.01 0.09
N ALA A 240 21.25 0.90 0.39
CA ALA A 240 20.32 2.03 0.34
C ALA A 240 20.63 3.11 1.40
N LEU A 241 21.02 2.70 2.63
CA LEU A 241 21.41 3.64 3.69
C LEU A 241 22.64 4.47 3.31
N TRP A 242 23.59 3.87 2.60
CA TRP A 242 24.82 4.53 2.14
C TRP A 242 24.58 5.40 0.89
N ILE A 243 23.60 5.08 0.06
CA ILE A 243 23.24 5.88 -1.13
C ILE A 243 22.51 7.16 -0.73
N ASP A 244 21.51 7.07 0.16
CA ASP A 244 20.80 8.23 0.68
C ASP A 244 20.56 8.09 2.19
N PRO A 245 21.52 8.53 3.02
CA PRO A 245 21.40 8.41 4.48
C PRO A 245 20.30 9.29 5.08
N ASN A 246 19.72 10.20 4.31
CA ASN A 246 18.64 11.07 4.76
C ASN A 246 17.24 10.51 4.42
N ASP A 247 17.14 9.48 3.58
CA ASP A 247 15.87 8.81 3.31
C ASP A 247 15.39 7.97 4.50
N GLN A 248 14.28 8.38 5.10
CA GLN A 248 13.75 7.73 6.30
C GLN A 248 13.27 6.28 6.04
N SER A 249 12.88 5.93 4.82
CA SER A 249 12.21 4.67 4.51
C SER A 249 13.12 3.48 4.74
N ALA A 250 14.35 3.55 4.24
CA ALA A 250 15.35 2.52 4.41
C ALA A 250 15.72 2.32 5.90
N TRP A 251 15.86 3.40 6.68
CA TRP A 251 16.12 3.31 8.12
C TRP A 251 14.98 2.65 8.92
N LEU A 252 13.73 2.91 8.55
CA LEU A 252 12.58 2.26 9.18
C LEU A 252 12.55 0.76 8.89
N TYR A 253 12.89 0.37 7.66
CA TYR A 253 12.98 -1.03 7.26
C TYR A 253 14.18 -1.75 7.92
N HIS A 254 15.36 -1.12 7.92
CA HIS A 254 16.56 -1.60 8.61
C HIS A 254 16.32 -1.84 10.10
N ARG A 255 15.71 -0.87 10.78
CA ARG A 255 15.32 -1.02 12.19
C ARG A 255 14.35 -2.18 12.41
N TRP A 256 13.41 -2.39 11.48
CA TRP A 256 12.52 -3.54 11.56
C TRP A 256 13.32 -4.85 11.42
N LEU A 257 14.22 -4.99 10.45
CA LEU A 257 15.08 -6.17 10.27
C LEU A 257 15.90 -6.49 11.53
N LEU A 258 16.56 -5.48 12.12
CA LEU A 258 17.32 -5.65 13.36
C LEU A 258 16.46 -6.15 14.52
N SER A 259 15.18 -5.73 14.59
CA SER A 259 14.25 -6.22 15.62
C SER A 259 13.82 -7.69 15.44
N GLN A 260 14.15 -8.32 14.30
CA GLN A 260 13.82 -9.72 14.03
C GLN A 260 14.93 -10.70 14.42
N THR A 261 16.15 -10.23 14.68
CA THR A 261 17.31 -11.06 15.07
C THR A 261 17.72 -10.82 16.52
N ARG A 262 18.28 -11.86 17.15
CA ARG A 262 18.95 -11.79 18.47
C ARG A 262 20.45 -12.03 18.37
N ASP A 263 20.99 -12.15 17.16
CA ASP A 263 22.41 -12.35 16.93
C ASP A 263 23.18 -11.05 17.22
N GLU A 264 23.97 -11.06 18.29
CA GLU A 264 24.76 -9.91 18.74
C GLU A 264 25.87 -9.53 17.73
N GLN A 265 26.38 -10.49 16.95
CA GLN A 265 27.39 -10.24 15.94
C GLN A 265 26.78 -9.47 14.78
N ILE A 266 25.61 -9.90 14.28
CA ILE A 266 24.87 -9.17 13.23
C ILE A 266 24.61 -7.73 13.68
N GLN A 267 24.09 -7.55 14.90
CA GLN A 267 23.83 -6.21 15.43
C GLN A 267 25.10 -5.37 15.54
N THR A 268 26.20 -5.95 16.01
CA THR A 268 27.48 -5.26 16.15
C THR A 268 28.04 -4.82 14.80
N ASP A 269 28.00 -5.70 13.78
CA ASP A 269 28.46 -5.40 12.43
C ASP A 269 27.63 -4.27 11.80
N GLU A 270 26.31 -4.27 12.00
CA GLU A 270 25.42 -3.21 11.51
C GLU A 270 25.72 -1.85 12.17
N TYR A 271 25.90 -1.81 13.49
CA TYR A 271 26.24 -0.56 14.18
C TYR A 271 27.63 -0.04 13.83
N ALA A 272 28.60 -0.93 13.58
CA ALA A 272 29.92 -0.55 13.07
C ALA A 272 29.80 0.13 11.70
N SER A 273 29.02 -0.46 10.77
CA SER A 273 28.80 0.15 9.46
C SER A 273 28.07 1.51 9.54
N ILE A 274 27.12 1.68 10.46
CA ILE A 274 26.45 2.97 10.67
C ILE A 274 27.43 4.02 11.24
N ALA A 275 28.36 3.61 12.10
CA ALA A 275 29.41 4.49 12.59
C ALA A 275 30.34 4.95 11.46
N GLU A 276 30.78 4.02 10.60
CA GLU A 276 31.58 4.34 9.39
C GLU A 276 30.82 5.31 8.46
N LEU A 277 29.53 5.09 8.24
CA LEU A 277 28.69 5.99 7.45
C LEU A 277 28.69 7.40 8.03
N LEU A 278 28.65 7.54 9.36
CA LEU A 278 28.64 8.83 10.03
C LEU A 278 30.00 9.54 9.96
N GLU A 279 31.11 8.82 9.79
CA GLU A 279 32.42 9.44 9.51
C GLU A 279 32.43 10.12 8.14
N VAL A 280 31.77 9.52 7.15
CA VAL A 280 31.68 10.02 5.77
C VAL A 280 30.59 11.08 5.61
N GLU A 281 29.44 10.87 6.24
CA GLU A 281 28.26 11.74 6.18
C GLU A 281 27.85 12.19 7.59
N PRO A 282 28.58 13.16 8.18
CA PRO A 282 28.42 13.53 9.58
C PRO A 282 27.02 14.06 9.94
N ASP A 283 26.30 14.63 8.96
CA ASP A 283 24.95 15.18 9.16
C ASP A 283 23.82 14.18 8.87
N ALA A 284 24.15 12.89 8.71
CA ALA A 284 23.19 11.79 8.59
C ALA A 284 22.40 11.59 9.89
N LYS A 285 21.37 12.41 10.09
CA LYS A 285 20.57 12.44 11.33
C LYS A 285 19.96 11.08 11.70
N TRP A 286 19.61 10.26 10.71
CA TRP A 286 19.03 8.94 10.96
C TRP A 286 20.09 7.93 11.41
N ALA A 287 21.33 8.03 10.93
CA ALA A 287 22.46 7.26 11.43
C ALA A 287 22.74 7.61 12.90
N ILE A 288 22.80 8.91 13.22
CA ILE A 288 22.96 9.37 14.61
C ILE A 288 21.82 8.82 15.50
N ALA A 289 20.57 8.94 15.05
CA ALA A 289 19.42 8.46 15.80
C ALA A 289 19.43 6.94 16.00
N ALA A 290 19.91 6.16 15.01
CA ALA A 290 20.04 4.72 15.10
C ALA A 290 21.10 4.31 16.13
N LEU A 291 22.27 4.96 16.12
CA LEU A 291 23.35 4.71 17.08
C LEU A 291 22.97 5.07 18.52
N ILE A 292 22.35 6.24 18.72
CA ILE A 292 21.86 6.66 20.06
C ILE A 292 20.80 5.67 20.57
N LEU A 293 19.87 5.23 19.72
CA LEU A 293 18.83 4.28 20.13
C LEU A 293 19.44 2.93 20.55
N ALA A 294 20.45 2.47 19.82
CA ALA A 294 21.08 1.18 20.06
C ALA A 294 22.02 1.18 21.27
N ARG A 295 22.83 2.24 21.41
CA ARG A 295 23.88 2.36 22.43
C ARG A 295 23.87 3.78 23.01
N PRO A 296 22.85 4.12 23.82
CA PRO A 296 22.64 5.49 24.29
C PRO A 296 23.80 6.02 25.14
N VAL A 297 24.49 5.16 25.90
CA VAL A 297 25.65 5.55 26.72
C VAL A 297 26.85 5.94 25.86
N GLU A 298 27.10 5.20 24.78
CA GLU A 298 28.25 5.39 23.88
C GLU A 298 28.07 6.66 23.01
N TYR A 299 26.86 6.85 22.47
CA TYR A 299 26.58 7.89 21.48
C TYR A 299 25.81 9.12 22.02
N ALA A 300 25.60 9.22 23.34
CA ALA A 300 24.93 10.39 23.95
C ALA A 300 25.55 11.74 23.54
N HIS A 301 26.86 11.76 23.29
CA HIS A 301 27.60 12.95 22.86
C HIS A 301 27.12 13.53 21.51
N LEU A 302 26.42 12.74 20.69
CA LEU A 302 25.87 13.17 19.40
C LEU A 302 24.46 13.78 19.50
N LEU A 303 23.85 13.77 20.68
CA LEU A 303 22.46 14.19 20.88
C LEU A 303 22.21 15.64 20.48
N ASP A 304 23.10 16.55 20.91
CA ASP A 304 22.95 17.98 20.60
C ASP A 304 23.02 18.24 19.10
N ARG A 305 23.88 17.50 18.40
CA ARG A 305 23.97 17.52 16.93
C ARG A 305 22.68 17.05 16.29
N LEU A 306 22.12 15.92 16.74
CA LEU A 306 20.85 15.40 16.23
C LEU A 306 19.70 16.41 16.42
N ILE A 307 19.65 17.06 17.58
CA ILE A 307 18.65 18.11 17.87
C ILE A 307 18.84 19.32 16.95
N ALA A 308 20.07 19.71 16.67
CA ALA A 308 20.35 20.82 15.75
C ALA A 308 19.91 20.49 14.31
N LEU A 309 20.10 19.24 13.86
CA LEU A 309 19.71 18.77 12.54
C LEU A 309 18.19 18.55 12.38
N ASP A 310 17.47 18.24 13.46
CA ASP A 310 16.02 18.00 13.45
C ASP A 310 15.32 18.55 14.71
N PRO A 311 15.23 19.89 14.84
CA PRO A 311 14.75 20.54 16.05
C PRO A 311 13.27 20.24 16.34
N LEU A 312 12.48 19.90 15.32
CA LEU A 312 11.07 19.54 15.47
C LEU A 312 10.87 18.24 16.26
N ARG A 313 11.89 17.36 16.30
CA ARG A 313 11.87 16.09 17.05
C ARG A 313 12.68 16.15 18.33
N LYS A 314 13.08 17.34 18.80
CA LYS A 314 13.89 17.54 20.02
C LYS A 314 13.43 16.68 21.21
N GLN A 315 12.15 16.77 21.58
CA GLN A 315 11.66 16.06 22.76
C GLN A 315 11.78 14.54 22.60
N ARG A 316 11.50 14.02 21.41
CA ARG A 316 11.65 12.61 21.09
C ARG A 316 13.10 12.15 21.26
N TYR A 317 14.09 12.95 20.87
CA TYR A 317 15.50 12.57 21.01
C TYR A 317 15.98 12.64 22.46
N LEU A 318 15.53 13.63 23.23
CA LEU A 318 15.80 13.69 24.66
C LEU A 318 15.27 12.45 25.40
N ASP A 319 14.12 11.91 24.97
CA ASP A 319 13.56 10.72 25.57
C ASP A 319 14.37 9.44 25.23
N LEU A 320 15.17 9.42 24.17
CA LEU A 320 16.02 8.25 23.81
C LEU A 320 17.17 8.01 24.79
N VAL A 321 17.71 9.07 25.39
CA VAL A 321 18.85 9.01 26.32
C VAL A 321 18.41 9.03 27.79
N ARG A 322 17.11 9.17 28.08
CA ARG A 322 16.63 9.09 29.45
C ARG A 322 16.80 7.66 29.97
N PRO A 323 17.31 7.47 31.20
CA PRO A 323 17.31 6.15 31.82
C PRO A 323 15.87 5.65 31.86
N GLN A 324 15.60 4.47 31.29
CA GLN A 324 14.30 3.84 31.46
C GLN A 324 14.14 3.57 32.96
N SER A 325 13.09 4.15 33.55
CA SER A 325 12.77 3.86 34.95
C SER A 325 12.54 2.36 35.08
N PRO A 326 13.13 1.68 36.07
CA PRO A 326 12.89 0.26 36.26
C PRO A 326 11.38 0.04 36.46
N SER A 327 10.80 -0.79 35.60
CA SER A 327 9.41 -1.25 35.66
C SER A 327 9.22 -2.33 36.71
#